data_AF-A0A352SKW2-F1
#
_entry.id   AF-A0A352SKW2-F1
#
_cell.length_a   1.000
_cell.length_b   1.000
_cell.length_c   1.000
_cell.angle_alpha   90.00
_cell.angle_beta   90.00
_cell.angle_gamma   90.00
#
_symmetry.space_group_name_H-M   'P 1'
#
loop_
_entity.id
_entity.type
_entity.pdbx_description
1 polymer ?
#
loop_
_entity_poly.entity_id
_entity_poly.type
_entity_poly.pdbx_seq_one_letter_code
_entity_poly.pdbx_strand_id
1 'polypeptide(L)'
;DLDLGHYERFLGIETSQNNNVTTGRIYFDVISKERQGAYLGKTVQVIPHITDEIKSHIYALGNAEDVDVVIVEVGGTVGDIESLPYIEAIRQMRYEVGRKDTCSIHLTLVPYLAAAGE
;
A
#
# COMPACT_ATOMS: atom_id res chain seq x y z
N ASP A 1 2.87 4.84 -12.48
CA ASP A 1 1.71 5.71 -12.26
C ASP A 1 2.07 7.12 -12.69
N LEU A 2 1.13 7.92 -13.19
CA LEU A 2 1.35 9.35 -13.47
C LEU A 2 1.61 10.13 -12.17
N ASP A 3 1.11 9.64 -11.04
CA ASP A 3 1.28 10.24 -9.73
C ASP A 3 2.72 10.19 -9.20
N LEU A 4 3.55 9.25 -9.68
CA LEU A 4 4.98 9.25 -9.37
C LEU A 4 5.65 10.58 -9.78
N GLY A 5 5.22 11.15 -10.92
CA GLY A 5 5.72 12.44 -11.36
C GLY A 5 5.33 13.59 -10.41
N HIS A 6 4.23 13.48 -9.66
CA HIS A 6 3.92 14.41 -8.59
C HIS A 6 4.93 14.26 -7.45
N TYR A 7 5.17 13.05 -6.98
CA TYR A 7 6.12 12.79 -5.89
C TYR A 7 7.53 13.27 -6.20
N GLU A 8 8.04 12.96 -7.39
CA GLU A 8 9.38 13.40 -7.82
C GLU A 8 9.49 14.93 -7.86
N ARG A 9 8.46 15.63 -8.35
CA ARG A 9 8.46 17.10 -8.42
C ARG A 9 8.41 17.76 -7.04
N PHE A 10 7.67 17.18 -6.09
CA PHE A 10 7.54 17.74 -4.74
C PHE A 10 8.72 17.39 -3.82
N LEU A 11 9.28 16.19 -3.96
CA LEU A 11 10.35 15.69 -3.10
C LEU A 11 11.75 15.97 -3.67
N GLY A 12 11.88 16.16 -4.98
CA GLY A 12 13.16 16.35 -5.65
C GLY A 12 14.04 15.09 -5.69
N ILE A 13 13.43 13.91 -5.51
CA ILE A 13 14.10 12.61 -5.55
C ILE A 13 13.64 11.82 -6.78
N GLU A 14 14.50 10.95 -7.32
CA GLU A 14 14.12 10.01 -8.37
C GLU A 14 13.39 8.81 -7.78
N THR A 15 12.27 8.42 -8.40
CA THR A 15 11.55 7.21 -8.00
C THR A 15 12.01 5.99 -8.82
N SER A 16 11.72 4.80 -8.31
CA SER A 16 12.04 3.52 -8.93
C SER A 16 10.78 2.70 -9.20
N GLN A 17 10.93 1.57 -9.88
CA GLN A 17 9.84 0.60 -10.04
C GLN A 17 9.29 0.04 -8.71
N ASN A 18 10.01 0.20 -7.60
CA ASN A 18 9.55 -0.25 -6.29
C ASN A 18 8.59 0.76 -5.63
N ASN A 19 8.55 2.01 -6.10
CA ASN A 19 7.67 3.05 -5.58
C ASN A 19 6.23 2.95 -6.08
N ASN A 20 5.95 2.05 -7.03
CA ASN A 20 4.60 1.78 -7.52
C ASN A 20 4.33 0.27 -7.50
N VAL A 21 3.37 -0.12 -6.66
CA VAL A 21 2.99 -1.52 -6.45
C VAL A 21 1.53 -1.66 -6.82
N THR A 22 1.24 -2.60 -7.72
CA THR A 22 -0.12 -2.86 -8.19
C THR A 22 -0.63 -4.19 -7.68
N THR A 23 -1.94 -4.35 -7.59
CA THR A 23 -2.58 -5.61 -7.21
C THR A 23 -2.16 -6.75 -8.14
N GLY A 24 -2.00 -6.47 -9.43
CA GLY A 24 -1.51 -7.45 -10.40
C GLY A 24 -0.12 -7.98 -10.04
N ARG A 25 0.81 -7.10 -9.66
CA ARG A 25 2.17 -7.48 -9.23
C ARG A 25 2.15 -8.29 -7.93
N ILE A 26 1.41 -7.83 -6.92
CA ILE A 26 1.26 -8.53 -5.64
C ILE A 26 0.74 -9.96 -5.83
N TYR A 27 -0.35 -10.12 -6.59
CA TYR A 27 -0.93 -11.44 -6.80
C TYR A 27 -0.03 -12.33 -7.65
N PHE A 28 0.66 -11.76 -8.66
CA PHE A 28 1.63 -12.48 -9.45
C PHE A 28 2.79 -13.02 -8.58
N ASP A 29 3.33 -12.19 -7.68
CA ASP A 29 4.43 -12.57 -6.79
C ASP A 29 3.99 -13.71 -5.84
N VAL A 30 2.82 -13.60 -5.23
CA VAL A 30 2.28 -14.63 -4.34
C VAL A 30 2.00 -15.95 -5.08
N ILE A 31 1.38 -15.89 -6.27
CA ILE A 31 1.13 -17.09 -7.09
C ILE A 31 2.44 -17.73 -7.55
N SER A 32 3.44 -16.91 -7.88
CA SER A 32 4.76 -17.40 -8.29
C SER A 32 5.48 -18.12 -7.15
N LYS A 33 5.44 -17.55 -5.93
CA LYS A 33 5.97 -18.17 -4.70
C LYS A 33 5.25 -19.48 -4.39
N GLU A 34 3.93 -19.53 -4.56
CA GLU A 34 3.13 -20.75 -4.40
C GLU A 34 3.60 -21.87 -5.34
N ARG A 35 3.74 -21.56 -6.63
CA ARG A 35 4.19 -22.52 -7.65
C ARG A 35 5.62 -23.02 -7.46
N GLN A 36 6.46 -22.23 -6.79
CA GLN A 36 7.83 -22.61 -6.43
C GLN A 36 7.88 -23.43 -5.12
N GLY A 37 6.74 -23.66 -4.46
CA GLY A 37 6.66 -24.43 -3.22
C GLY A 37 7.02 -23.64 -1.95
N ALA A 38 7.10 -22.30 -2.01
CA ALA A 38 7.49 -21.46 -0.87
C ALA A 38 6.53 -21.60 0.33
N TYR A 39 5.26 -21.94 0.08
CA TYR A 39 4.24 -22.14 1.12
C TYR A 39 4.09 -23.60 1.58
N LEU A 40 5.04 -24.48 1.24
CA LEU A 40 5.11 -25.87 1.70
C LEU A 40 3.82 -26.68 1.43
N GLY A 41 3.16 -26.41 0.31
CA GLY A 41 1.91 -27.08 -0.10
C GLY A 41 0.68 -26.69 0.74
N LYS A 42 0.78 -25.68 1.59
CA LYS A 42 -0.37 -25.14 2.36
C LYS A 42 -1.22 -24.23 1.48
N THR A 43 -2.48 -24.06 1.87
CA THR A 43 -3.42 -23.18 1.19
C THR A 43 -2.96 -21.72 1.28
N VAL A 44 -2.85 -21.08 0.12
CA VAL A 44 -2.63 -19.64 0.00
C VAL A 44 -3.96 -18.90 0.15
N GLN A 45 -3.94 -17.80 0.90
CA GLN A 45 -5.10 -17.03 1.33
C GLN A 45 -4.79 -15.54 1.26
N VAL A 46 -5.82 -14.69 1.17
CA VAL A 46 -5.63 -13.23 1.19
C VAL A 46 -4.93 -12.78 2.48
N ILE A 47 -5.39 -13.26 3.62
CA ILE A 47 -4.71 -13.10 4.91
C ILE A 47 -4.12 -14.47 5.29
N PRO A 48 -2.82 -14.58 5.57
CA PRO A 48 -1.85 -13.50 5.63
C PRO A 48 -1.10 -13.25 4.30
N HIS A 49 -1.14 -14.16 3.33
CA HIS A 49 -0.16 -14.16 2.22
C HIS A 49 -0.20 -12.91 1.32
N ILE A 50 -1.38 -12.41 0.93
CA ILE A 50 -1.49 -11.19 0.11
C ILE A 50 -1.15 -9.97 0.96
N THR A 51 -1.66 -9.91 2.20
CA THR A 51 -1.39 -8.79 3.10
C THR A 51 0.10 -8.70 3.45
N ASP A 52 0.76 -9.83 3.70
CA ASP A 52 2.20 -9.91 3.97
C ASP A 52 3.03 -9.52 2.76
N GLU A 53 2.62 -9.90 1.54
CA GLU A 53 3.27 -9.43 0.33
C GLU A 53 3.21 -7.91 0.22
N ILE A 54 2.02 -7.30 0.41
CA ILE A 54 1.84 -5.85 0.41
C ILE A 54 2.78 -5.20 1.45
N LYS A 55 2.79 -5.70 2.69
CA LYS A 55 3.66 -5.20 3.75
C LYS A 55 5.13 -5.30 3.37
N SER A 56 5.54 -6.40 2.74
CA SER A 56 6.93 -6.64 2.35
C SER A 56 7.46 -5.59 1.36
N HIS A 57 6.63 -5.17 0.39
CA HIS A 57 6.98 -4.10 -0.54
C HIS A 57 7.15 -2.76 0.18
N ILE A 58 6.29 -2.45 1.16
CA ILE A 58 6.38 -1.21 1.95
C ILE A 58 7.63 -1.22 2.83
N TYR A 59 7.89 -2.32 3.56
CA TYR A 59 9.08 -2.45 4.41
C TYR A 59 10.37 -2.42 3.61
N ALA A 60 10.39 -2.97 2.38
CA ALA A 60 11.56 -2.92 1.52
C ALA A 60 11.96 -1.48 1.16
N LEU A 61 10.98 -0.57 0.97
CA LEU A 61 11.26 0.85 0.75
C LEU A 61 11.77 1.54 2.03
N GLY A 62 11.22 1.20 3.20
CA GLY A 62 11.64 1.79 4.47
C GLY A 62 13.02 1.35 4.96
N ASN A 63 13.50 0.19 4.49
CA ASN A 63 14.84 -0.31 4.82
C ASN A 63 15.92 0.18 3.84
N ALA A 64 15.57 1.01 2.85
CA ALA A 64 16.56 1.66 2.00
C ALA A 64 17.39 2.66 2.83
N GLU A 65 18.65 2.87 2.45
CA GLU A 65 19.51 3.85 3.13
C GLU A 65 18.88 5.25 3.06
N ASP A 66 19.02 6.01 4.15
CA ASP A 66 18.58 7.41 4.28
C ASP A 66 17.07 7.68 4.14
N VAL A 67 16.20 6.74 4.54
CA VAL A 67 14.74 6.96 4.61
C VAL A 67 14.25 7.07 6.06
N ASP A 68 13.88 8.28 6.48
CA ASP A 68 13.29 8.52 7.81
C ASP A 68 11.78 8.22 7.85
N VAL A 69 11.06 8.48 6.75
CA VAL A 69 9.61 8.38 6.65
C VAL A 69 9.20 7.83 5.29
N VAL A 70 8.32 6.83 5.29
CA VAL A 70 7.68 6.30 4.09
C VAL A 70 6.23 6.80 4.04
N ILE A 71 5.87 7.49 2.96
CA ILE A 71 4.49 7.88 2.66
C ILE A 71 3.90 6.82 1.73
N VAL A 72 2.83 6.16 2.18
CA VAL A 72 2.11 5.16 1.38
C VAL A 72 0.76 5.73 0.98
N GLU A 73 0.58 5.98 -0.31
CA GLU A 73 -0.73 6.24 -0.88
C GLU A 73 -1.41 4.91 -1.24
N VAL A 74 -2.69 4.78 -0.87
CA VAL A 74 -3.53 3.67 -1.32
C VAL A 74 -4.53 4.21 -2.32
N GLY A 75 -4.39 3.81 -3.58
CA GLY A 75 -5.34 4.14 -4.62
C GLY A 75 -6.72 3.50 -4.40
N GLY A 76 -7.72 4.02 -5.11
CA GLY A 76 -9.12 3.61 -4.98
C GLY A 76 -9.85 4.33 -3.84
N THR A 77 -11.09 3.93 -3.57
CA THR A 77 -11.91 4.53 -2.50
C THR A 77 -12.07 3.54 -1.34
N VAL A 78 -11.96 4.04 -0.10
CA VAL A 78 -12.25 3.22 1.08
C VAL A 78 -13.70 2.74 1.02
N GLY A 79 -13.89 1.42 1.06
CA GLY A 79 -15.19 0.77 0.90
C GLY A 79 -15.29 -0.07 -0.38
N ASP A 80 -14.43 0.19 -1.37
CA ASP A 80 -14.37 -0.63 -2.58
C ASP A 80 -13.64 -1.96 -2.30
N ILE A 81 -14.11 -3.04 -2.94
CA ILE A 81 -13.60 -4.41 -2.75
C ILE A 81 -12.09 -4.50 -3.01
N GLU A 82 -11.59 -3.75 -3.97
CA GLU A 82 -10.18 -3.74 -4.36
C GLU A 82 -9.24 -3.20 -3.27
N SER A 83 -9.74 -2.31 -2.42
CA SER A 83 -8.94 -1.67 -1.35
C SER A 83 -8.78 -2.54 -0.11
N LEU A 84 -9.66 -3.54 0.07
CA LEU A 84 -9.75 -4.34 1.30
C LEU A 84 -8.41 -4.99 1.72
N PRO A 85 -7.63 -5.62 0.82
CA PRO A 85 -6.34 -6.20 1.21
C PRO A 85 -5.32 -5.14 1.66
N TYR A 86 -5.31 -3.96 1.04
CA TYR A 86 -4.38 -2.87 1.40
C TYR A 86 -4.72 -2.25 2.75
N ILE A 87 -6.00 -2.00 3.00
CA ILE A 87 -6.46 -1.47 4.30
C ILE A 87 -6.14 -2.45 5.43
N GLU A 88 -6.33 -3.75 5.21
CA GLU A 88 -5.96 -4.76 6.19
C GLU A 88 -4.44 -4.84 6.40
N ALA A 89 -3.63 -4.78 5.34
CA ALA A 89 -2.17 -4.75 5.44
C ALA A 89 -1.69 -3.55 6.27
N ILE A 90 -2.19 -2.34 5.98
CA ILE A 90 -1.84 -1.12 6.74
C ILE A 90 -2.31 -1.21 8.19
N ARG A 91 -3.50 -1.79 8.43
CA ARG A 91 -3.99 -2.04 9.79
C ARG A 91 -3.02 -2.93 10.55
N GLN A 92 -2.56 -4.03 9.95
CA GLN A 92 -1.57 -4.94 10.56
C GLN A 92 -0.23 -4.23 10.81
N MET A 93 0.30 -3.48 9.83
CA MET A 93 1.55 -2.72 9.99
C MET A 93 1.48 -1.74 11.16
N ARG A 94 0.34 -1.05 11.33
CA ARG A 94 0.13 -0.15 12.47
C ARG A 94 0.23 -0.85 13.82
N TYR A 95 -0.17 -2.13 13.91
CA TYR A 95 0.02 -2.93 15.12
C TYR A 95 1.47 -3.42 15.27
N GLU A 96 2.12 -3.82 14.18
CA GLU A 96 3.49 -4.35 14.17
C GLU A 96 4.54 -3.27 14.48
N VAL A 97 4.47 -2.12 13.80
CA VAL A 97 5.40 -0.99 13.94
C VAL A 97 5.06 -0.16 15.18
N GLY A 98 3.77 -0.06 15.52
CA GLY A 98 3.27 0.67 16.68
C GLY A 98 2.72 2.06 16.34
N ARG A 99 1.84 2.55 17.21
CA ARG A 99 1.07 3.79 16.97
C ARG A 99 1.93 5.07 17.01
N LYS A 100 3.10 5.04 17.62
CA LYS A 100 4.00 6.22 17.68
C LYS A 100 4.71 6.47 16.35
N ASP A 101 4.94 5.40 15.61
CA ASP A 101 5.74 5.39 14.39
C ASP A 101 4.86 5.18 13.14
N THR A 102 3.55 5.40 13.29
CA THR A 102 2.57 5.32 12.19
C THR A 102 1.53 6.44 12.26
N CYS A 103 1.17 6.97 11.10
CA CYS A 103 0.13 7.99 10.93
C CYS A 103 -0.83 7.56 9.81
N SER A 104 -2.14 7.74 10.01
CA SER A 104 -3.16 7.45 9.01
C SER A 104 -3.87 8.74 8.63
N ILE A 105 -3.84 9.08 7.34
CA ILE A 105 -4.49 10.27 6.78
C ILE A 105 -5.62 9.80 5.88
N HIS A 106 -6.84 10.28 6.12
CA HIS A 106 -8.01 9.96 5.30
C HIS A 106 -8.47 11.20 4.54
N LEU A 107 -8.46 11.14 3.22
CA LEU A 107 -8.96 12.20 2.35
C LEU A 107 -10.47 12.03 2.14
N THR A 108 -11.23 13.12 2.29
CA THR A 108 -12.67 13.12 2.09
C THR A 108 -13.10 14.31 1.22
N LEU A 109 -14.18 14.13 0.47
CA LEU A 109 -14.81 15.18 -0.32
C LEU A 109 -15.93 15.83 0.49
N VAL A 110 -15.86 17.15 0.66
CA VAL A 110 -16.97 17.95 1.19
C VAL A 110 -17.64 18.66 0.01
N PRO A 111 -18.79 18.17 -0.48
CA PRO A 111 -19.47 18.77 -1.62
C PRO A 111 -20.20 20.06 -1.20
N TYR A 112 -20.32 21.00 -2.13
CA TYR A 112 -21.13 22.22 -1.97
C TYR A 112 -22.38 22.12 -2.86
N LEU A 113 -23.57 22.28 -2.28
CA LEU A 113 -24.85 22.26 -2.97
C LEU A 113 -25.30 23.69 -3.26
N ALA A 114 -24.93 24.18 -4.44
CA ALA A 114 -25.27 25.53 -4.89
C ALA A 114 -26.77 25.87 -4.82
N ALA A 115 -27.66 24.87 -4.95
CA ALA A 115 -29.12 25.07 -4.85
C ALA A 115 -29.59 25.41 -3.43
N ALA A 116 -28.89 24.94 -2.41
CA ALA A 116 -29.19 25.21 -1.00
C ALA A 116 -28.29 26.32 -0.42
N GLY A 117 -27.15 26.62 -1.07
CA GLY A 117 -26.18 27.61 -0.61
C GLY A 117 -25.27 27.09 0.51
N GLU A 118 -25.22 25.77 0.69
CA GLU A 118 -24.42 25.05 1.70
C GLU A 118 -23.79 23.79 1.11
#